data_AF-A0A242DFT3-F1
#
_entry.id   AF-A0A242DFT3-F1
#
_cell.length_a   1.000
_cell.length_b   1.000
_cell.length_c   1.000
_cell.angle_alpha   90.00
_cell.angle_beta   90.00
_cell.angle_gamma   90.00
#
_symmetry.space_group_name_H-M   'P 1'
#
loop_
_entity.id
_entity.type
_entity.pdbx_description
1 polymer ?
#
loop_
_entity_poly.entity_id
_entity_poly.type
_entity_poly.pdbx_seq_one_letter_code
_entity_poly.pdbx_strand_id
1 'polypeptide(L)' 'MWTYKSEVLETSVKWFKDSASAGDLDHLDDLINSRANEGWEFVTHSYMPNVIATRSAILVTFRKEK' A
#
# COMPACT_ATOMS: atom_id res chain seq x y z
N MET A 1 -12.99 -13.33 -3.41
CA MET A 1 -12.46 -11.97 -3.58
C MET A 1 -11.52 -11.72 -2.42
N TRP A 2 -10.29 -11.30 -2.67
CA TRP A 2 -9.32 -11.05 -1.60
C TRP A 2 -9.45 -9.59 -1.14
N THR A 3 -9.32 -9.35 0.16
CA THR A 3 -9.33 -8.01 0.75
C THR A 3 -7.92 -7.71 1.23
N TYR A 4 -7.40 -6.56 0.82
CA TYR A 4 -6.12 -6.06 1.32
C TYR A 4 -6.28 -5.55 2.76
N LYS A 5 -5.28 -5.82 3.60
CA LYS A 5 -5.22 -5.34 4.97
C LYS A 5 -3.79 -4.97 5.34
N SER A 6 -3.61 -3.79 5.90
CA SER A 6 -2.33 -3.30 6.40
C SER A 6 -2.14 -3.65 7.86
N GLU A 7 -0.91 -3.90 8.27
CA GLU A 7 -0.55 -4.13 9.67
C GLU A 7 0.74 -3.38 10.03
N VAL A 8 0.75 -2.69 11.18
CA VAL A 8 1.99 -2.12 11.73
C VAL A 8 2.74 -3.24 12.46
N LEU A 9 3.92 -3.59 11.95
CA LEU A 9 4.86 -4.45 12.66
C LEU A 9 5.65 -3.62 13.66
N GLU A 10 5.33 -3.77 14.93
CA GLU A 10 6.06 -3.11 16.01
C GLU A 10 7.37 -3.86 16.29
N THR A 11 8.50 -3.16 16.11
CA THR A 11 9.81 -3.65 16.56
C THR A 11 10.15 -2.97 17.89
N SER A 12 10.76 -3.72 18.80
CA SER A 12 10.90 -3.42 20.23
C SER A 12 11.26 -1.96 20.60
N VAL A 13 10.44 -1.39 21.50
CA VAL A 13 10.69 -0.34 22.51
C VAL A 13 11.48 0.90 22.02
N LYS A 14 10.95 1.63 21.05
CA LYS A 14 11.33 3.04 20.86
C LYS A 14 10.42 3.95 21.68
N TRP A 15 11.01 4.81 22.50
CA TRP A 15 10.31 5.85 23.27
C TRP A 15 9.67 6.93 22.38
N PHE A 16 10.20 7.10 21.17
CA PHE A 16 9.63 7.94 20.13
C PHE A 16 9.16 7.04 18.99
N LYS A 17 7.84 7.01 18.78
CA LYS A 17 7.19 6.19 17.76
C LYS A 17 6.78 7.11 16.60
N ASP A 18 7.61 7.12 15.57
CA ASP A 18 7.29 7.70 14.26
C ASP A 18 6.76 6.58 13.34
N SER A 19 5.66 5.97 13.77
CA SER A 19 4.99 4.89 13.02
C SER A 19 3.63 5.38 12.56
N ALA A 20 3.13 4.79 11.47
CA ALA A 20 1.74 4.93 11.07
C ALA A 20 0.79 4.66 12.25
N SER A 21 -0.25 5.48 12.36
CA SER A 21 -1.35 5.29 13.30
C SER A 21 -2.34 4.26 12.77
N ALA A 22 -3.26 3.80 13.63
CA ALA A 22 -4.36 2.93 13.20
C ALA A 22 -5.24 3.59 12.12
N GLY A 23 -5.49 4.90 12.24
CA GLY A 23 -6.25 5.64 11.23
C GLY A 23 -5.54 5.74 9.88
N ASP A 24 -4.20 5.80 9.89
CA ASP A 24 -3.42 5.78 8.64
C ASP A 24 -3.53 4.42 7.93
N LEU A 25 -3.62 3.32 8.70
CA LEU A 25 -3.88 1.99 8.15
C LEU A 25 -5.28 1.88 7.54
N ASP A 26 -6.31 2.33 8.25
CA ASP A 26 -7.69 2.26 7.78
C ASP A 26 -7.86 3.02 6.46
N HIS A 27 -7.29 4.23 6.36
CA HIS A 27 -7.31 5.01 5.13
C HIS A 27 -6.59 4.32 3.96
N LEU A 28 -5.46 3.66 4.23
CA LEU A 28 -4.71 2.94 3.21
C LEU A 28 -5.47 1.70 2.72
N ASP A 29 -6.08 0.97 3.64
CA ASP A 29 -6.89 -0.22 3.34
C ASP A 29 -8.12 0.16 2.49
N ASP A 30 -8.82 1.23 2.85
CA ASP A 30 -9.96 1.73 2.09
C ASP A 30 -9.56 2.18 0.68
N LEU A 31 -8.45 2.90 0.56
CA LEU A 31 -7.94 3.36 -0.74
C LEU A 31 -7.59 2.18 -1.64
N ILE A 32 -6.87 1.19 -1.14
CA ILE A 32 -6.45 0.05 -1.93
C ILE A 32 -7.64 -0.81 -2.35
N ASN A 33 -8.54 -1.12 -1.41
CA ASN A 33 -9.67 -1.99 -1.69
C ASN A 33 -10.67 -1.32 -2.64
N SER A 34 -10.89 0.00 -2.53
CA SER A 34 -11.73 0.74 -3.48
C SER A 34 -11.15 0.71 -4.91
N ARG A 35 -9.84 0.90 -5.07
CA ARG A 35 -9.16 0.81 -6.37
C ARG A 35 -9.15 -0.62 -6.93
N ALA A 36 -8.96 -1.62 -6.07
CA ALA A 36 -9.07 -3.02 -6.49
C ALA A 36 -10.48 -3.35 -7.02
N ASN A 37 -11.54 -2.82 -6.40
CA ASN A 37 -12.93 -2.95 -6.88
C ASN A 37 -13.16 -2.25 -8.22
N GLU A 38 -12.38 -1.21 -8.55
CA GLU A 38 -12.36 -0.57 -9.87
C GLU A 38 -11.57 -1.37 -10.92
N GLY A 39 -10.96 -2.49 -10.55
CA GLY A 39 -10.17 -3.36 -11.43
C GLY A 39 -8.70 -2.98 -11.53
N TRP A 40 -8.16 -2.24 -10.56
CA TRP A 40 -6.74 -1.93 -10.49
C TRP A 40 -5.95 -3.12 -9.93
N GLU A 41 -4.74 -3.32 -10.43
CA GLU A 41 -3.85 -4.39 -9.96
C GLU A 41 -2.66 -3.83 -9.17
N PHE A 42 -2.24 -4.57 -8.14
CA PHE A 42 -1.00 -4.27 -7.42
C PHE A 42 0.21 -4.69 -8.24
N VAL A 43 1.13 -3.76 -8.47
CA VAL A 43 2.34 -4.03 -9.26
C VAL A 43 3.60 -3.63 -8.51
N THR A 44 4.70 -4.31 -8.80
CA THR A 44 6.05 -3.92 -8.35
C THR A 44 6.76 -3.15 -9.46
N HIS A 45 7.80 -2.39 -9.10
CA HIS A 45 8.56 -1.59 -10.08
C HIS A 45 9.16 -2.45 -11.21
N SER A 46 9.57 -3.68 -10.92
CA SER A 46 10.07 -4.64 -11.92
C SER A 46 8.98 -5.14 -12.87
N TYR A 47 7.70 -4.91 -12.56
CA TYR A 47 6.55 -5.35 -13.35
C TYR A 47 6.07 -4.30 -14.37
N MET A 48 6.54 -3.04 -14.27
CA MET A 48 6.13 -1.95 -15.17
C MET A 48 6.40 -2.19 -16.67
N PRO A 49 7.46 -2.91 -17.11
CA PRO A 49 7.65 -3.22 -18.53
C PRO A 49 6.50 -4.05 -19.14
N ASN A 50 5.71 -4.75 -18.33
CA ASN A 50 4.61 -5.62 -18.76
C ASN A 50 3.20 -5.02 -18.52
N VAL A 51 3.11 -3.77 -18.01
CA VAL A 51 1.84 -3.09 -17.65
C VAL A 51 0.95 -2.75 -18.86
N ILE A 52 1.39 -3.05 -20.09
CA ILE A 52 0.60 -2.86 -21.31
C ILE A 52 -0.73 -3.65 -21.28
N ALA A 53 -0.85 -4.70 -20.45
CA ALA A 53 -2.06 -5.51 -20.32
C ALA A 53 -3.05 -5.11 -19.19
N THR A 54 -2.63 -4.28 -18.23
CA THR A 54 -3.47 -3.92 -17.07
C THR A 54 -4.22 -2.60 -17.31
N ARG A 55 -5.53 -2.56 -17.07
CA ARG A 55 -6.35 -1.34 -17.23
C ARG A 55 -5.83 -0.16 -16.40
N SER A 56 -5.38 -0.42 -15.18
CA SER A 56 -4.83 0.55 -14.23
C SER A 56 -4.04 -0.19 -13.15
N ALA A 57 -3.06 0.48 -12.52
CA ALA A 57 -2.14 -0.15 -11.58
C ALA A 57 -1.88 0.71 -10.34
N ILE A 58 -1.72 0.07 -9.18
CA ILE A 58 -1.31 0.69 -7.92
C ILE A 58 0.16 0.35 -7.66
N LEU A 59 0.98 1.39 -7.48
CA LEU A 59 2.38 1.28 -7.06
C LEU A 59 2.58 2.04 -5.75
N VAL A 60 2.86 1.31 -4.66
CA VAL A 60 3.19 1.88 -3.36
C VAL A 60 4.71 1.98 -3.23
N THR A 61 5.24 3.19 -3.02
CA THR A 61 6.69 3.42 -2.84
C THR A 61 6.94 4.26 -1.60
N PHE A 62 8.05 3.99 -0.91
CA PHE A 62 8.54 4.81 0.18
C PHE A 62 9.62 5.76 -0.35
N ARG A 63 9.47 7.05 -0.06
CA ARG A 63 10.50 8.04 -0.29
C ARG A 63 11.09 8.48 1.05
N LYS A 64 12.42 8.57 1.12
CA LYS A 64 13.09 9.20 2.26
C LYS A 64 12.75 10.70 2.28
N GLU A 65 12.19 11.18 3.38
CA GLU A 65 12.06 12.63 3.59
C GLU A 65 13.45 13.30 3.62
N LYS A 66 13.53 14.51 3.06
CA LYS A 66 14.77 15.28 2.97
C LYS A 66 15.04 16.03 4.26
#